data_AF-A0A6M3J057-F1
#
_entry.id   AF-A0A6M3J057-F1
#
_cell.length_a   1.000
_cell.length_b   1.000
_cell.length_c   1.000
_cell.angle_alpha   90.00
_cell.angle_beta   90.00
_cell.angle_gamma   90.00
#
_symmetry.space_group_name_H-M   'P 1'
#
loop_
_entity.id
_entity.type
_entity.pdbx_description
1 polymer ?
#
loop_
_entity_poly.entity_id
_entity_poly.type
_entity_poly.pdbx_seq_one_letter_code
_entity_poly.pdbx_strand_id
1 'polypeptide(L)'
;MLAARRLLTDCIRPIMPNYKFRGSWQTWAKQVDLMLRVDGRTQEQVNFILGWLQSPGRNPEFWRTVILSTANLREKWDKLEASIRRDRIAQEHPPSKGERGVQNIAEWARQKVAEREVKEKENADDDG
;
A
#
# COMPACT_ATOMS: atom_id res chain seq x y z
N MET A 1 14.06 -29.39 -1.52
CA MET A 1 14.34 -28.69 -0.23
C MET A 1 15.51 -27.68 -0.28
N LEU A 2 16.56 -27.88 -1.09
CA LEU A 2 17.70 -26.93 -1.16
C LEU A 2 17.39 -25.60 -1.88
N ALA A 3 16.51 -25.59 -2.89
CA ALA A 3 16.17 -24.40 -3.66
C ALA A 3 15.44 -23.32 -2.82
N ALA A 4 14.49 -23.76 -1.98
CA ALA A 4 13.78 -22.86 -1.06
C ALA A 4 14.73 -22.21 -0.03
N ARG A 5 15.73 -22.96 0.46
CA ARG A 5 16.68 -22.46 1.47
C ARG A 5 17.57 -21.33 0.94
N ARG A 6 18.04 -21.42 -0.32
CA ARG A 6 18.84 -20.35 -0.96
C ARG A 6 18.01 -19.10 -1.21
N LEU A 7 16.84 -19.25 -1.80
CA LEU A 7 15.90 -18.14 -2.04
C LEU A 7 15.57 -17.36 -0.78
N LEU A 8 15.35 -18.07 0.33
CA LEU A 8 15.02 -17.42 1.60
C LEU A 8 16.19 -16.65 2.22
N THR A 9 17.42 -17.13 2.10
CA THR A 9 18.57 -16.49 2.78
C THR A 9 18.97 -15.18 2.09
N ASP A 10 18.93 -15.17 0.75
CA ASP A 10 19.36 -14.01 -0.05
C ASP A 10 18.27 -12.95 -0.16
N CYS A 11 16.98 -13.33 -0.22
CA CYS A 11 15.90 -12.36 -0.40
C CYS A 11 15.34 -11.80 0.91
N ILE A 12 15.36 -12.51 2.04
CA ILE A 12 14.65 -12.08 3.27
C ILE A 12 15.49 -11.25 4.21
N ARG A 13 16.78 -11.59 4.34
CA ARG A 13 17.73 -10.83 5.16
C ARG A 13 17.74 -9.32 4.82
N PRO A 14 17.67 -8.88 3.55
CA PRO A 14 17.58 -7.45 3.23
C PRO A 14 16.20 -6.81 3.48
N ILE A 15 15.08 -7.57 3.52
CA ILE A 15 13.73 -7.00 3.79
C ILE A 15 13.60 -6.55 5.24
N MET A 16 14.31 -7.23 6.13
CA MET A 16 14.15 -7.10 7.56
C MET A 16 15.51 -6.99 8.27
N PRO A 17 16.31 -5.94 7.99
CA PRO A 17 17.68 -5.83 8.46
C PRO A 17 17.81 -5.75 9.98
N ASN A 18 16.78 -5.21 10.66
CA ASN A 18 16.71 -5.09 12.13
C ASN A 18 15.72 -6.06 12.80
N TYR A 19 15.06 -6.95 12.05
CA TYR A 19 14.14 -7.90 12.66
C TYR A 19 14.96 -8.99 13.36
N LYS A 20 14.90 -9.01 14.69
CA LYS A 20 15.35 -10.17 15.47
C LYS A 20 14.45 -11.34 15.11
N PHE A 21 14.88 -12.16 14.16
CA PHE A 21 14.19 -13.37 13.75
C PHE A 21 13.97 -14.27 14.97
N ARG A 22 12.74 -14.27 15.51
CA ARG A 22 12.36 -15.08 16.68
C ARG A 22 11.65 -16.39 16.30
N GLY A 23 11.47 -16.64 15.00
CA GLY A 23 10.91 -17.88 14.46
C GLY A 23 11.99 -18.89 14.09
N SER A 24 11.59 -20.05 13.54
CA SER A 24 12.52 -21.00 12.94
C SER A 24 12.51 -20.86 11.41
N TRP A 25 13.67 -20.96 10.77
CA TRP A 25 13.79 -20.92 9.30
C TRP A 25 12.95 -22.03 8.64
N GLN A 26 12.72 -23.13 9.37
CA GLN A 26 11.83 -24.20 8.94
C GLN A 26 10.37 -23.74 8.88
N THR A 27 9.89 -22.90 9.81
CA THR A 27 8.54 -22.34 9.77
C THR A 27 8.33 -21.50 8.52
N TRP A 28 9.33 -20.70 8.15
CA TRP A 28 9.25 -19.87 6.94
C TRP A 28 9.24 -20.71 5.66
N ALA A 29 10.15 -21.69 5.57
CA ALA A 29 10.18 -22.61 4.44
C ALA A 29 8.86 -23.38 4.29
N LYS A 30 8.26 -23.79 5.42
CA LYS A 30 6.96 -24.49 5.42
C LYS A 30 5.82 -23.60 4.89
N GLN A 31 5.76 -22.33 5.30
CA GLN A 31 4.73 -21.42 4.79
C GLN A 31 4.89 -21.14 3.30
N VAL A 32 6.13 -21.02 2.82
CA VAL A 32 6.41 -20.87 1.38
C VAL A 32 6.03 -22.13 0.61
N ASP A 33 6.35 -23.32 1.12
CA ASP A 33 5.94 -24.59 0.51
C ASP A 33 4.41 -24.70 0.42
N LEU A 34 3.68 -24.25 1.46
CA LEU A 34 2.22 -24.18 1.44
C LEU A 34 1.71 -23.19 0.38
N MET A 35 2.33 -22.01 0.24
CA MET A 35 1.96 -21.06 -0.82
C MET A 35 2.14 -21.65 -2.21
N LEU A 36 3.19 -22.44 -2.43
CA LEU A 36 3.47 -23.06 -3.72
C LEU A 36 2.56 -24.26 -4.01
N ARG A 37 2.38 -25.16 -3.03
CA ARG A 37 1.69 -26.45 -3.23
C ARG A 37 0.19 -26.38 -2.99
N VAL A 38 -0.24 -25.58 -2.01
CA VAL A 38 -1.64 -25.52 -1.56
C VAL A 38 -2.33 -24.31 -2.15
N ASP A 39 -1.69 -23.13 -2.08
CA ASP A 39 -2.31 -21.89 -2.56
C ASP A 39 -2.11 -21.67 -4.07
N GLY A 40 -1.36 -22.56 -4.73
CA GLY A 40 -1.11 -22.51 -6.18
C GLY A 40 -0.31 -21.30 -6.64
N ARG A 41 0.41 -20.62 -5.74
CA ARG A 41 1.25 -19.46 -6.09
C ARG A 41 2.54 -19.94 -6.72
N THR A 42 3.07 -19.20 -7.69
CA THR A 42 4.34 -19.55 -8.32
C THR A 42 5.52 -18.97 -7.54
N GLN A 43 6.69 -19.58 -7.69
CA GLN A 43 7.93 -19.07 -7.12
C GLN A 43 8.24 -17.65 -7.62
N GLU A 44 7.91 -17.36 -8.88
CA GLU A 44 8.08 -16.04 -9.49
C GLU A 44 7.19 -14.99 -8.83
N GLN A 45 5.93 -15.32 -8.54
CA GLN A 45 5.01 -14.42 -7.84
C GLN A 45 5.50 -14.11 -6.42
N VAL A 46 5.97 -15.13 -5.70
CA VAL A 46 6.54 -14.96 -4.35
C VAL A 46 7.76 -14.03 -4.42
N ASN A 47 8.67 -14.27 -5.36
CA ASN A 47 9.86 -13.44 -5.55
C ASN A 47 9.49 -11.99 -5.92
N PHE A 48 8.49 -11.81 -6.76
CA PHE A 48 8.01 -10.49 -7.16
C PHE A 48 7.46 -9.70 -5.96
N ILE A 49 6.59 -10.30 -5.15
CA ILE A 49 6.05 -9.63 -3.95
C ILE A 49 7.18 -9.31 -2.96
N LEU A 50 8.10 -10.25 -2.75
CA LEU A 50 9.27 -10.03 -1.88
C LEU A 50 10.17 -8.90 -2.40
N GLY A 51 10.36 -8.79 -3.71
CA GLY A 51 11.10 -7.69 -4.34
C GLY A 51 10.36 -6.34 -4.24
N TRP A 52 9.05 -6.34 -4.44
CA TRP A 52 8.22 -5.15 -4.26
C TRP A 52 8.25 -4.65 -2.81
N LEU A 53 8.18 -5.56 -1.83
CA LEU A 53 8.31 -5.21 -0.40
C LEU A 53 9.67 -4.59 -0.07
N GLN A 54 10.73 -4.89 -0.83
CA GLN A 54 12.06 -4.28 -0.66
C GLN A 54 12.20 -2.92 -1.34
N SER A 55 11.31 -2.61 -2.28
CA SER A 55 11.42 -1.39 -3.06
C SER A 55 11.18 -0.15 -2.17
N PRO A 56 11.83 0.98 -2.48
CA PRO A 56 11.53 2.23 -1.82
C PRO A 56 10.14 2.73 -2.24
N GLY A 57 9.42 3.37 -1.33
CA GLY A 57 8.09 3.91 -1.59
C GLY A 57 7.16 3.78 -0.39
N ARG A 58 6.12 4.62 -0.35
CA ARG A 58 5.17 4.69 0.77
C ARG A 58 4.43 3.37 0.99
N ASN A 59 3.98 2.73 -0.10
CA ASN A 59 3.20 1.49 -0.02
C ASN A 59 4.07 0.30 0.45
N PRO A 60 5.21 -0.04 -0.18
CA PRO A 60 6.12 -1.07 0.32
C PRO A 60 6.53 -0.87 1.79
N GLU A 61 6.82 0.36 2.20
CA GLU A 61 7.22 0.68 3.57
C GLU A 61 6.13 0.36 4.59
N PHE A 62 4.88 0.74 4.30
CA PHE A 62 3.73 0.37 5.12
C PHE A 62 3.63 -1.16 5.25
N TRP A 63 3.70 -1.89 4.15
CA TRP A 63 3.56 -3.35 4.18
C TRP A 63 4.71 -4.06 4.89
N ARG A 64 5.94 -3.55 4.86
CA ARG A 64 7.06 -4.09 5.68
C ARG A 64 6.75 -4.06 7.18
N THR A 65 5.95 -3.11 7.66
CA THR A 65 5.54 -3.08 9.07
C THR A 65 4.47 -4.11 9.43
N VAL A 66 3.68 -4.55 8.43
CA VAL A 66 2.60 -5.54 8.59
C VAL A 66 3.11 -6.97 8.38
N ILE A 67 3.98 -7.16 7.39
CA ILE A 67 4.54 -8.45 7.00
C ILE A 67 5.79 -8.76 7.84
N LEU A 68 5.55 -9.23 9.06
CA LEU A 68 6.60 -9.64 10.01
C LEU A 68 6.92 -11.14 9.93
N SER A 69 6.16 -11.90 9.14
CA SER A 69 6.32 -13.33 8.96
C SER A 69 5.80 -13.79 7.59
N THR A 70 6.27 -14.95 7.12
CA THR A 70 5.70 -15.63 5.94
C THR A 70 4.27 -16.10 6.14
N ALA A 71 3.83 -16.31 7.39
CA ALA A 71 2.42 -16.58 7.67
C ALA A 71 1.58 -15.33 7.40
N ASN A 72 2.04 -14.14 7.83
CA ASN A 72 1.38 -12.87 7.52
C ASN A 72 1.39 -12.59 6.01
N LEU A 73 2.50 -12.91 5.33
CA LEU A 73 2.61 -12.79 3.87
C LEU A 73 1.53 -13.61 3.16
N ARG A 74 1.40 -14.88 3.54
CA ARG A 74 0.38 -15.80 3.00
C ARG A 74 -1.03 -15.32 3.29
N GLU A 75 -1.31 -14.92 4.53
CA GLU A 75 -2.63 -14.45 4.97
C GLU A 75 -3.05 -13.15 4.25
N LYS A 76 -2.11 -12.23 4.02
CA LYS A 76 -2.39 -10.92 3.41
C LYS A 76 -2.16 -10.89 1.90
N TRP A 77 -1.93 -12.04 1.26
CA TRP A 77 -1.53 -12.13 -0.14
C TRP A 77 -2.45 -11.33 -1.09
N ASP A 78 -3.75 -11.55 -1.02
CA ASP A 78 -4.69 -10.88 -1.93
C ASP A 78 -4.74 -9.36 -1.71
N LYS A 79 -4.53 -8.91 -0.47
CA LYS A 79 -4.44 -7.48 -0.15
C LYS A 79 -3.14 -6.86 -0.70
N LEU A 80 -2.05 -7.61 -0.68
CA LEU A 80 -0.78 -7.21 -1.29
C LEU A 80 -0.93 -7.07 -2.80
N GLU A 81 -1.54 -8.06 -3.48
CA GLU A 81 -1.80 -7.98 -4.93
C GLU A 81 -2.64 -6.74 -5.29
N ALA A 82 -3.70 -6.47 -4.53
CA ALA A 82 -4.52 -5.28 -4.73
C ALA A 82 -3.72 -3.98 -4.49
N SER A 83 -2.84 -3.95 -3.49
CA SER A 83 -1.97 -2.81 -3.21
C SER A 83 -0.96 -2.57 -4.33
N ILE A 84 -0.31 -3.63 -4.83
CA ILE A 84 0.66 -3.56 -5.92
C ILE A 84 -0.03 -3.07 -7.20
N ARG A 85 -1.23 -3.58 -7.49
CA ARG A 85 -2.01 -3.12 -8.66
C ARG A 85 -2.33 -1.63 -8.58
N ARG A 86 -2.73 -1.12 -7.41
CA ARG A 86 -2.95 0.31 -7.19
C ARG A 86 -1.67 1.12 -7.34
N ASP A 87 -0.57 0.63 -6.79
CA ASP A 87 0.74 1.27 -6.89
C ASP A 87 1.18 1.42 -8.35
N ARG A 88 1.01 0.36 -9.15
CA ARG A 88 1.29 0.38 -10.58
C ARG A 88 0.41 1.35 -11.36
N ILE A 89 -0.90 1.35 -11.11
CA ILE A 89 -1.83 2.30 -11.75
C ILE A 89 -1.43 3.75 -11.41
N ALA A 90 -1.06 4.02 -10.16
CA ALA A 90 -0.61 5.34 -9.74
C ALA A 90 0.73 5.78 -10.38
N GLN A 91 1.60 4.81 -10.73
CA GLN A 91 2.83 5.07 -11.46
C GLN A 91 2.59 5.29 -12.96
N GLU A 92 1.69 4.52 -13.59
CA GLU A 92 1.35 4.63 -15.01
C GLU A 92 0.50 5.87 -15.33
N HIS A 93 -0.40 6.24 -14.42
CA HIS A 93 -1.25 7.43 -14.51
C HIS A 93 -1.10 8.27 -13.25
N PRO A 94 0.02 9.02 -13.10
CA PRO A 94 0.19 9.91 -11.96
C PRO A 94 -0.96 10.92 -11.97
N PRO A 95 -1.64 11.15 -10.84
CA PRO A 95 -2.71 12.13 -10.80
C PRO A 95 -2.13 13.47 -11.25
N SER A 96 -2.79 14.11 -12.22
CA SER A 96 -2.43 15.45 -12.67
C SER A 96 -2.33 16.35 -11.43
N LYS A 97 -1.18 17.00 -11.27
CA LYS A 97 -0.83 17.76 -10.06
C LYS A 97 -1.76 18.97 -9.82
N GLY A 98 -2.69 19.25 -10.74
CA GLY A 98 -3.50 20.47 -10.79
C GLY A 98 -5.01 20.33 -10.52
N GLU A 99 -5.62 19.15 -10.62
CA GLU A 99 -7.10 19.11 -10.72
C GLU A 99 -7.83 18.83 -9.39
N ARG A 100 -7.23 18.13 -8.43
CA ARG A 100 -7.97 17.70 -7.21
C ARG A 100 -7.89 18.64 -6.00
N GLY A 101 -6.83 19.44 -5.90
CA GLY A 101 -6.59 20.27 -4.71
C GLY A 101 -7.02 21.73 -4.85
N VAL A 102 -6.88 22.31 -6.05
CA VAL A 102 -6.98 23.77 -6.23
C VAL A 102 -8.38 24.21 -6.64
N GLN A 103 -9.09 23.40 -7.44
CA GLN A 103 -10.47 23.72 -7.83
C GLN A 103 -11.43 23.65 -6.62
N ASN A 104 -11.28 22.62 -5.78
CA ASN A 104 -12.16 22.39 -4.63
C ASN A 104 -12.04 23.49 -3.54
N ILE A 105 -10.86 24.11 -3.36
CA ILE A 105 -10.65 25.15 -2.35
C ILE A 105 -11.16 26.51 -2.84
N ALA A 106 -10.91 26.86 -4.11
CA ALA A 106 -11.33 28.14 -4.68
C ALA A 106 -12.85 28.20 -4.88
N GLU A 107 -13.48 27.09 -5.29
CA GLU A 107 -14.95 27.01 -5.39
C GLU A 107 -15.62 27.06 -4.01
N TRP A 108 -15.10 26.32 -3.02
CA TRP A 108 -15.57 26.39 -1.64
C TRP A 108 -15.49 27.82 -1.07
N ALA A 109 -14.39 28.53 -1.33
CA ALA A 109 -14.21 29.91 -0.87
C ALA A 109 -15.19 30.88 -1.55
N ARG A 110 -15.40 30.76 -2.87
CA ARG A 110 -16.37 31.59 -3.60
C ARG A 110 -17.81 31.36 -3.14
N GLN A 111 -18.17 30.10 -2.93
CA GLN A 111 -19.51 29.76 -2.44
C GLN A 111 -19.78 30.32 -1.05
N LYS A 112 -18.76 30.32 -0.17
CA LYS A 112 -18.87 30.91 1.17
C LYS A 112 -18.90 32.43 1.21
N VAL A 113 -18.28 33.11 0.24
CA VAL A 113 -18.44 34.56 0.09
C VAL A 113 -19.84 34.88 -0.41
N ALA A 114 -20.33 34.19 -1.44
CA ALA A 114 -21.68 34.40 -1.98
C ALA A 114 -22.79 34.11 -0.95
N GLU A 115 -22.68 33.04 -0.15
CA GLU A 115 -23.61 32.75 0.95
C GLU A 115 -23.68 33.89 1.98
N ARG A 116 -22.57 34.58 2.24
CA ARG A 116 -22.52 35.70 3.19
C ARG A 116 -23.18 36.95 2.61
N GLU A 117 -22.91 37.26 1.34
CA GLU A 117 -23.48 38.42 0.65
C GLU A 117 -25.00 38.30 0.46
N VAL A 118 -25.52 37.10 0.19
CA VAL A 118 -26.97 36.85 0.11
C VAL A 118 -27.62 37.04 1.48
N LYS A 119 -27.00 36.50 2.54
CA LYS A 119 -27.50 36.65 3.90
C LYS A 119 -27.45 38.09 4.40
N GLU A 120 -26.47 38.87 3.97
CA GLU A 120 -26.36 40.29 4.30
C GLU A 120 -27.45 41.13 3.61
N LYS A 121 -27.82 40.77 2.37
CA LYS A 121 -28.92 41.42 1.66
C LYS A 121 -30.30 41.05 2.21
N GLU A 122 -30.54 39.77 2.49
CA GLU A 122 -31.81 39.34 3.09
C GLU A 122 -32.07 39.97 4.47
N ASN A 123 -31.04 40.22 5.27
CA ASN A 123 -31.19 40.91 6.56
C ASN A 123 -31.31 42.45 6.43
N ALA A 124 -31.01 43.03 5.27
CA ALA A 124 -31.11 44.47 5.03
C ALA A 124 -32.50 44.91 4.55
N ASP A 125 -33.30 43.98 4.03
CA ASP A 125 -34.66 44.24 3.51
C ASP A 125 -35.78 43.98 4.55
N ASP A 126 -35.48 43.45 5.75
CA ASP A 126 -36.46 43.11 6.81
C ASP A 126 -36.61 44.19 7.91
N ASP A 127 -35.81 45.27 7.89
CA ASP A 127 -35.88 46.40 8.85
C ASP A 127 -36.56 47.66 8.23
N GLY A 128 -37.27 47.51 7.11
CA GLY A 128 -37.93 48.59 6.36
C GLY A 128 -39.45 48.63 6.48
#